data_AF-A0A3N1VM02-F1
#
_entry.id   AF-A0A3N1VM02-F1
#
_cell.length_a   1.000
_cell.length_b   1.000
_cell.length_c   1.000
_cell.angle_alpha   90.00
_cell.angle_beta   90.00
_cell.angle_gamma   90.00
#
_symmetry.space_group_name_H-M   'P 1'
#
loop_
_entity.id
_entity.type
_entity.pdbx_description
1 polymer ?
#
loop_
_entity_poly.entity_id
_entity_poly.type
_entity_poly.pdbx_seq_one_letter_code
_entity_poly.pdbx_strand_id
1 'polypeptide(L)'
;MEREVKKFLHTVDENGCPTPVDSSGRPYTCRERSSVLTHREQAVMQKILEVKKEADAVKSRLQALREGESKDSEAEEALTQRLHELRELRYRLEREREEAAHERMRLLGHVEA
;
A
#
# COMPACT_ATOMS: atom_id res chain seq x y z
N MET A 1 8.20 18.02 -33.33
CA MET A 1 7.38 17.57 -32.18
C MET A 1 8.31 17.36 -31.01
N GLU A 2 8.67 18.45 -30.32
CA GLU A 2 9.54 18.41 -29.15
C GLU A 2 8.65 18.19 -27.92
N ARG A 3 8.87 17.09 -27.19
CA ARG A 3 8.16 16.81 -25.94
C ARG A 3 8.80 17.64 -24.85
N GLU A 4 8.07 18.62 -24.33
CA GLU A 4 8.43 19.37 -23.14
C GLU A 4 8.65 18.41 -21.97
N VAL A 5 9.91 18.27 -21.56
CA VAL A 5 10.29 17.64 -20.30
C VAL A 5 9.88 18.62 -19.20
N LYS A 6 8.76 18.34 -18.52
CA LYS A 6 8.35 19.04 -17.31
C LYS A 6 9.48 18.94 -16.29
N LYS A 7 10.30 19.99 -16.21
CA LYS A 7 11.25 20.22 -15.12
C LYS A 7 10.45 20.26 -13.83
N PHE A 8 10.51 19.19 -13.06
CA PHE A 8 10.15 19.23 -11.65
C PHE A 8 11.09 20.25 -11.01
N LEU A 9 10.56 21.42 -10.71
CA LEU A 9 11.26 22.45 -9.97
C LEU A 9 11.57 21.87 -8.58
N HIS A 10 12.82 21.47 -8.37
CA HIS A 10 13.38 21.38 -7.04
C HIS A 10 13.30 22.78 -6.43
N THR A 11 12.36 22.99 -5.51
CA THR A 11 12.39 24.15 -4.63
C THR A 11 13.57 23.95 -3.69
N VAL A 12 14.68 24.60 -4.03
CA VAL A 12 15.89 24.68 -3.23
C VAL A 12 15.62 25.73 -2.15
N ASP A 13 15.49 25.31 -0.88
CA ASP A 13 15.63 26.24 0.23
C ASP A 13 17.10 26.67 0.30
N GLU A 14 17.35 27.97 0.42
CA GLU A 14 18.68 28.63 0.35
C GLU A 14 19.65 28.27 1.50
N ASN A 15 19.47 27.13 2.17
CA ASN A 15 20.39 26.57 3.16
C ASN A 15 20.55 25.05 2.98
N GLY A 16 21.35 24.65 1.99
CA GLY A 16 22.44 23.68 2.16
C GLY A 16 22.18 22.22 2.57
N CYS A 17 20.95 21.71 2.64
CA CYS A 17 20.70 20.27 2.84
C CYS A 17 19.83 19.69 1.72
N PRO A 18 20.28 18.64 1.00
CA PRO A 18 19.40 17.94 0.07
C PRO A 18 18.24 17.32 0.85
N THR A 19 17.02 17.68 0.49
CA THR A 19 15.81 17.11 1.10
C THR A 19 15.80 15.61 0.85
N PRO A 20 15.78 14.76 1.89
CA PRO A 20 15.66 13.34 1.69
C PRO A 20 14.35 13.06 0.96
N VAL A 21 14.40 12.17 -0.03
CA VAL A 21 13.22 11.73 -0.78
C VAL A 21 12.90 10.29 -0.41
N ASP A 22 11.63 9.98 -0.31
CA ASP A 22 11.18 8.59 -0.21
C ASP A 22 11.34 7.87 -1.56
N SER A 23 11.15 6.56 -1.54
CA SER A 23 11.18 5.62 -2.66
C SER A 23 10.10 5.90 -3.71
N SER A 24 9.10 6.70 -3.37
CA SER A 24 8.09 7.21 -4.29
C SER A 24 8.47 8.57 -4.89
N GLY A 25 9.69 9.06 -4.60
CA GLY A 25 10.20 10.35 -5.05
C GLY A 25 9.56 11.55 -4.37
N ARG A 26 8.83 11.36 -3.27
CA ARG A 26 8.21 12.45 -2.52
C ARG A 26 9.21 13.02 -1.50
N PRO A 27 9.26 14.36 -1.33
CA PRO A 27 10.08 14.98 -0.30
C PRO A 27 9.66 14.50 1.09
N TYR A 28 10.65 14.19 1.94
CA TYR A 28 10.47 13.87 3.35
C TYR A 28 11.11 14.98 4.20
N THR A 29 10.33 16.03 4.45
CA THR A 29 10.77 17.23 5.18
C THR A 29 10.47 17.12 6.68
N CYS A 30 10.78 18.18 7.44
CA CYS A 30 10.41 18.33 8.84
C CYS A 30 8.91 18.16 9.09
N ARG A 31 8.06 18.48 8.12
CA ARG A 31 6.61 18.29 8.23
C ARG A 31 6.25 16.80 8.28
N GLU A 32 6.81 15.99 7.38
CA GLU A 32 6.54 14.56 7.32
C GLU A 32 7.20 13.82 8.51
N ARG A 33 8.32 14.33 9.04
CA ARG A 33 8.93 13.82 10.29
C ARG A 33 8.03 13.95 11.52
N SER A 34 7.13 14.94 11.54
CA SER A 34 6.17 15.09 12.64
C SER A 34 5.01 14.08 12.56
N SER A 35 4.84 13.40 11.41
CA SER A 35 3.80 12.39 11.23
C SER A 35 4.27 11.01 11.66
N VAL A 36 3.37 10.23 12.26
CA VAL A 36 3.69 8.86 12.71
C VAL A 36 3.99 7.93 11.52
N LEU A 37 3.29 8.09 10.39
CA LEU A 37 3.42 7.25 9.19
C LEU A 37 3.75 8.09 7.96
N THR A 38 4.64 7.58 7.11
CA THR A 38 4.90 8.13 5.77
C THR A 38 3.67 7.99 4.86
N HIS A 39 3.64 8.75 3.75
CA HIS A 39 2.58 8.62 2.74
C HIS A 39 2.51 7.22 2.14
N ARG A 40 3.67 6.58 1.91
CA ARG A 40 3.74 5.20 1.40
C ARG A 40 3.10 4.23 2.40
N GLU A 41 3.45 4.31 3.68
CA GLU A 41 2.85 3.48 4.73
C GLU A 41 1.32 3.65 4.80
N GLN A 42 0.85 4.90 4.78
CA GLN A 42 -0.59 5.20 4.80
C GLN A 42 -1.30 4.58 3.58
N ALA A 43 -0.72 4.71 2.39
CA ALA A 43 -1.28 4.14 1.17
C ALA A 43 -1.34 2.61 1.22
N VAL A 44 -0.30 1.95 1.72
CA VAL A 44 -0.28 0.48 1.88
C VAL A 44 -1.32 0.03 2.90
N MET A 45 -1.41 0.71 4.06
CA MET A 45 -2.42 0.39 5.07
C MET A 45 -3.84 0.54 4.53
N GLN A 46 -4.11 1.58 3.74
CA GLN A 46 -5.41 1.78 3.10
C GLN A 46 -5.76 0.62 2.17
N LYS A 47 -4.82 0.16 1.33
CA LYS A 47 -5.01 -1.02 0.47
C LYS A 47 -5.27 -2.29 1.28
N ILE A 48 -4.58 -2.50 2.41
CA ILE A 48 -4.82 -3.66 3.29
C ILE A 48 -6.26 -3.66 3.81
N LEU A 49 -6.77 -2.49 4.20
CA LEU A 49 -8.16 -2.34 4.67
C LEU A 49 -9.18 -2.65 3.56
N GLU A 50 -8.90 -2.22 2.32
CA GLU A 50 -9.73 -2.53 1.16
C GLU A 50 -9.78 -4.02 0.86
N VAL A 51 -8.62 -4.69 0.86
CA VAL A 51 -8.52 -6.14 0.67
C VAL A 51 -9.27 -6.89 1.77
N LYS A 52 -9.17 -6.44 3.03
CA LYS A 52 -9.94 -7.03 4.13
C LYS A 52 -11.44 -6.91 3.89
N LYS A 53 -11.92 -5.72 3.53
CA LYS A 53 -13.33 -5.47 3.24
C LYS A 53 -13.84 -6.36 2.10
N GLU A 54 -13.05 -6.51 1.04
CA GLU A 54 -13.39 -7.40 -0.07
C GLU A 54 -13.44 -8.86 0.37
N ALA A 55 -12.43 -9.33 1.12
CA ALA A 55 -12.38 -10.70 1.61
C ALA A 55 -13.58 -11.04 2.51
N ASP A 56 -14.01 -10.11 3.36
CA ASP A 56 -15.18 -10.29 4.22
C ASP A 56 -16.46 -10.39 3.36
N ALA A 57 -16.61 -9.56 2.33
CA ALA A 57 -17.73 -9.67 1.39
C ALA A 57 -17.76 -11.01 0.62
N VAL A 58 -16.60 -11.49 0.17
CA VAL A 58 -16.49 -12.79 -0.52
C VAL A 58 -16.84 -13.95 0.41
N LYS A 59 -16.39 -13.93 1.67
CA LYS A 59 -16.76 -14.93 2.68
C LYS A 59 -18.26 -14.94 2.93
N SER A 60 -18.90 -13.77 3.07
CA SER A 60 -20.35 -13.69 3.25
C SER A 60 -21.12 -14.28 2.06
N ARG A 61 -20.64 -14.08 0.83
CA ARG A 61 -21.24 -14.69 -0.37
C ARG A 61 -21.08 -16.20 -0.39
N LEU A 62 -19.89 -16.72 -0.04
CA LEU A 62 -19.67 -18.16 0.09
C LEU A 62 -20.56 -18.79 1.15
N GLN A 63 -20.74 -18.12 2.29
CA GLN A 63 -21.65 -18.59 3.33
C GLN A 63 -23.09 -18.67 2.82
N ALA A 64 -23.57 -17.62 2.15
CA ALA A 64 -24.92 -17.60 1.57
C ALA A 64 -25.13 -18.70 0.51
N LEU A 65 -24.12 -18.97 -0.32
CA LEU A 65 -24.18 -20.08 -1.30
C LEU A 65 -24.25 -21.45 -0.63
N ARG A 66 -23.52 -21.65 0.47
CA ARG A 66 -23.51 -22.91 1.22
C ARG A 66 -24.79 -23.16 2.00
N GLU A 67 -25.44 -22.10 2.44
CA GLU A 67 -26.73 -22.15 3.15
C GLU A 67 -27.93 -22.26 2.18
N GLY A 68 -27.75 -21.90 0.91
CA GLY A 68 -28.77 -22.00 -0.12
C GLY A 68 -29.06 -23.44 -0.57
N GLU A 69 -30.27 -23.67 -1.10
CA GLU A 69 -30.69 -24.98 -1.61
C GLU A 69 -30.00 -25.37 -2.93
N SER A 70 -29.50 -24.39 -3.70
CA SER A 70 -28.79 -24.63 -4.96
C SER A 70 -27.27 -24.60 -4.76
N LYS A 71 -26.63 -25.78 -4.89
CA LYS A 71 -25.17 -25.89 -4.95
C LYS A 71 -24.67 -25.46 -6.33
N ASP A 72 -24.41 -24.17 -6.49
CA ASP A 72 -23.66 -23.65 -7.63
C ASP A 72 -22.16 -23.88 -7.39
N SER A 73 -21.67 -25.03 -7.86
CA SER A 73 -20.28 -25.45 -7.68
C SER A 73 -19.29 -24.52 -8.36
N GLU A 74 -19.65 -23.95 -9.52
CA GLU A 74 -18.78 -23.05 -10.26
C GLU A 74 -18.63 -21.71 -9.52
N ALA A 75 -19.74 -21.17 -9.00
CA ALA A 75 -19.71 -19.97 -8.18
C ALA A 75 -18.92 -20.18 -6.87
N GLU A 76 -19.06 -21.35 -6.22
CA GLU A 76 -18.29 -21.68 -5.01
C GLU A 76 -16.79 -21.77 -5.29
N GLU A 77 -16.38 -22.43 -6.38
CA GLU A 77 -14.97 -22.51 -6.79
C GLU A 77 -14.40 -21.13 -7.11
N ALA A 78 -15.12 -20.31 -7.88
CA ALA A 78 -14.69 -18.95 -8.24
C ALA A 78 -14.48 -18.06 -7.01
N LEU A 79 -15.39 -18.09 -6.04
CA LEU A 79 -15.26 -17.31 -4.81
C LEU A 79 -14.14 -17.86 -3.91
N THR A 80 -13.94 -19.17 -3.88
CA THR A 80 -12.82 -19.79 -3.14
C THR A 80 -11.48 -19.37 -3.73
N GLN A 81 -11.36 -19.39 -5.06
CA GLN A 81 -10.18 -18.90 -5.77
C GLN A 81 -9.95 -17.41 -5.48
N ARG A 82 -11.02 -16.60 -5.50
CA ARG A 82 -10.91 -15.18 -5.16
C ARG A 82 -10.41 -14.95 -3.74
N LEU A 83 -10.84 -15.75 -2.75
CA LEU A 83 -10.29 -15.68 -1.39
C LEU A 83 -8.80 -16.01 -1.34
N HIS A 84 -8.35 -17.00 -2.13
CA HIS A 84 -6.93 -17.33 -2.22
C HIS A 84 -6.13 -16.14 -2.77
N GLU A 85 -6.59 -15.52 -3.87
CA GLU A 85 -5.95 -14.33 -4.44
C GLU A 85 -5.88 -13.16 -3.45
N LEU A 86 -6.96 -12.92 -2.68
CA LEU A 86 -6.99 -11.86 -1.68
C LEU A 86 -6.04 -12.12 -0.52
N ARG A 87 -5.83 -13.39 -0.14
CA ARG A 87 -4.81 -13.77 0.87
C ARG A 87 -3.40 -13.49 0.36
N GLU A 88 -3.09 -13.89 -0.87
CA GLU A 88 -1.80 -13.62 -1.51
C GLU A 88 -1.53 -12.12 -1.69
N LEU A 89 -2.56 -11.36 -2.09
CA LEU A 89 -2.48 -9.91 -2.19
C LEU A 89 -2.23 -9.28 -0.82
N ARG A 90 -2.97 -9.68 0.22
CA ARG A 90 -2.74 -9.20 1.58
C ARG A 90 -1.32 -9.49 2.03
N TYR A 91 -0.82 -10.71 1.84
CA TYR A 91 0.53 -11.08 2.23
C TYR A 91 1.59 -10.20 1.55
N ARG A 92 1.42 -9.90 0.25
CA ARG A 92 2.30 -8.95 -0.47
C ARG A 92 2.25 -7.54 0.12
N LEU A 93 1.06 -7.03 0.45
CA LEU A 93 0.89 -5.70 1.04
C LEU A 93 1.47 -5.61 2.46
N GLU A 94 1.39 -6.68 3.25
CA GLU A 94 2.00 -6.71 4.60
C GLU A 94 3.53 -6.61 4.51
N ARG A 95 4.16 -7.28 3.53
CA ARG A 95 5.59 -7.09 3.24
C ARG A 95 5.91 -5.68 2.79
N GLU A 96 5.11 -5.11 1.89
CA GLU A 96 5.29 -3.71 1.45
C GLU A 96 5.16 -2.72 2.62
N ARG A 97 4.27 -3.01 3.58
CA ARG A 97 4.11 -2.19 4.80
C ARG A 97 5.38 -2.23 5.65
N GLU A 98 5.95 -3.42 5.85
CA GLU A 98 7.21 -3.60 6.59
C GLU A 98 8.37 -2.88 5.90
N GLU A 99 8.48 -2.98 4.58
CA GLU A 99 9.47 -2.24 3.80
C GLU A 99 9.30 -0.73 3.92
N ALA A 100 8.07 -0.22 3.86
CA ALA A 100 7.77 1.20 4.01
C ALA A 100 8.06 1.70 5.44
N ALA A 101 7.84 0.86 6.45
CA ALA A 101 8.22 1.16 7.83
C ALA A 101 9.75 1.20 7.99
N HIS A 102 10.50 0.25 7.41
CA HIS A 102 11.97 0.26 7.41
C HIS A 102 12.53 1.47 6.67
N GLU A 103 11.91 1.87 5.57
CA GLU A 103 12.24 3.09 4.87
C GLU A 103 12.10 4.33 5.76
N ARG A 104 10.99 4.46 6.51
CA ARG A 104 10.85 5.53 7.50
C ARG A 104 11.98 5.51 8.51
N MET A 105 12.37 4.33 9.01
CA MET A 105 13.46 4.22 9.98
C MET A 105 14.81 4.71 9.40
N ARG A 106 15.08 4.44 8.12
CA ARG A 106 16.25 5.01 7.40
C ARG A 106 16.14 6.53 7.24
N LEU A 107 14.97 7.04 6.83
CA LEU A 107 14.72 8.48 6.67
C LEU A 107 14.85 9.28 7.99
N LEU A 108 14.55 8.64 9.12
CA LEU A 108 14.71 9.19 10.46
C LEU A 108 16.13 9.00 11.03
N GLY A 109 17.01 8.27 10.34
CA GLY A 109 18.38 8.01 10.79
C GLY A 109 18.48 6.97 11.92
N HIS A 110 17.48 6.10 12.07
CA HIS A 110 17.47 5.04 13.09
C HIS A 110 18.12 3.73 12.63
N VAL A 111 18.47 3.61 11.34
CA VAL A 111 19.17 2.46 10.76
C VAL A 111 20.17 3.02 9.74
N GLU A 112 21.38 2.46 9.69
CA GLU A 112 22.36 2.80 8.66
C GLU A 112 21.77 2.55 7.26
N ALA A 113 22.08 3.45 6.32
CA ALA A 113 21.47 3.52 5.00
C ALA A 113 21.93 2.42 4.04
#